data_AF-A0A396KBY1-F1
#
_entry.id   AF-A0A396KBY1-F1
#
_cell.length_a   1.000
_cell.length_b   1.000
_cell.length_c   1.000
_cell.angle_alpha   90.00
_cell.angle_beta   90.00
_cell.angle_gamma   90.00
#
_symmetry.space_group_name_H-M   'P 1'
#
loop_
_entity.id
_entity.type
_entity.pdbx_description
1 polymer ?
#
loop_
_entity_poly.entity_id
_entity_poly.type
_entity_poly.pdbx_seq_one_letter_code
_entity_poly.pdbx_strand_id
1 'polypeptide(L)' 'MTNNEVALRTRRKKARYGTKVEIAGQPLMVVKSGKKEDFITAEEIVEDLYGKPVDHIVFKEVVSF' A
#
# COMPACT_ATOMS: atom_id res chain seq x y z
N MET A 1 22.44 -16.84 -3.84
CA MET A 1 21.76 -15.70 -4.47
C MET A 1 20.28 -16.04 -4.54
N THR A 2 19.50 -15.62 -3.54
CA THR A 2 18.04 -15.78 -3.56
C THR A 2 17.48 -14.61 -4.34
N ASN A 3 16.89 -14.91 -5.51
CA ASN A 3 16.13 -13.95 -6.29
C ASN A 3 14.92 -13.50 -5.46
N ASN A 4 15.06 -12.37 -4.76
CA ASN A 4 13.92 -11.62 -4.26
C ASN A 4 13.24 -11.00 -5.49
N GLU A 5 12.46 -11.81 -6.20
CA GLU A 5 11.48 -11.33 -7.17
C GLU A 5 10.46 -10.51 -6.39
N VAL A 6 10.75 -9.22 -6.21
CA VAL A 6 9.76 -8.22 -5.81
C VAL A 6 8.74 -8.22 -6.93
N ALA A 7 7.68 -9.00 -6.74
CA ALA A 7 6.58 -9.11 -7.68
C ALA A 7 5.99 -7.70 -7.85
N LEU A 8 6.37 -7.01 -8.93
CA LEU A 8 5.80 -5.74 -9.34
C LEU A 8 4.29 -5.92 -9.52
N ARG A 9 3.52 -5.59 -8.48
CA ARG A 9 2.06 -5.71 -8.48
C ARG A 9 1.51 -4.72 -9.52
N THR A 10 0.93 -5.25 -10.59
CA THR A 10 0.30 -4.43 -11.64
C THR A 10 -0.83 -3.56 -11.06
N ARG A 11 -0.79 -2.26 -11.41
CA ARG A 11 -1.78 -1.22 -11.08
C ARG A 11 -3.23 -1.70 -11.23
N ARG A 12 -3.99 -1.77 -10.13
CA ARG A 12 -5.40 -2.19 -10.15
C ARG A 12 -6.33 -1.02 -10.47
N LYS A 13 -6.79 -0.95 -11.73
CA LYS A 13 -7.85 0.01 -12.12
C LYS A 13 -9.13 -0.29 -11.31
N LYS A 14 -9.62 0.70 -10.54
CA LYS A 14 -10.87 0.71 -9.72
C LYS A 14 -10.79 0.26 -8.26
N ALA A 15 -9.60 0.12 -7.67
CA ALA A 15 -9.46 -0.15 -6.23
C ALA A 15 -9.97 1.04 -5.38
N ARG A 16 -10.80 0.76 -4.35
CA ARG A 16 -11.12 1.72 -3.28
C ARG A 16 -10.32 1.34 -2.02
N TYR A 17 -9.49 2.25 -1.54
CA TYR A 17 -8.74 2.12 -0.28
C TYR A 17 -9.65 2.56 0.86
N GLY A 18 -10.10 1.62 1.69
CA GLY A 18 -11.23 1.86 2.61
C GLY A 18 -10.90 1.79 4.09
N THR A 19 -10.34 0.67 4.56
CA THR A 19 -10.27 0.34 5.99
C THR A 19 -8.84 0.06 6.40
N LYS A 20 -8.35 0.72 7.47
CA LYS A 20 -7.08 0.35 8.12
C LYS A 20 -7.30 -0.90 8.98
N VAL A 21 -6.47 -1.91 8.80
CA VAL A 21 -6.48 -3.16 9.56
C VAL A 21 -5.07 -3.48 10.02
N GLU A 22 -4.95 -4.19 11.14
CA GLU A 22 -3.67 -4.66 11.65
C GLU A 22 -3.60 -6.18 11.50
N ILE A 23 -2.62 -6.66 10.74
CA ILE A 23 -2.41 -8.10 10.49
C ILE A 23 -0.96 -8.40 10.86
N ALA A 24 -0.76 -9.37 11.76
CA ALA A 24 0.57 -9.74 12.26
C ALA A 24 1.40 -8.54 12.77
N GLY A 25 0.74 -7.53 13.36
CA GLY A 25 1.39 -6.32 13.86
C GLY A 25 1.78 -5.30 12.78
N GLN A 26 1.41 -5.53 11.52
CA GLN A 26 1.63 -4.60 10.43
C GLN A 26 0.34 -3.84 10.09
N PRO A 27 0.37 -2.49 10.03
CA PRO A 27 -0.77 -1.70 9.60
C PRO A 27 -0.93 -1.80 8.07
N LEU A 28 -2.06 -2.32 7.62
CA LEU A 28 -2.40 -2.51 6.21
C LEU A 28 -3.71 -1.79 5.87
N MET A 29 -3.90 -1.51 4.59
CA MET A 29 -5.17 -0.99 4.05
C MET A 29 -5.89 -2.09 3.27
N VAL A 30 -7.19 -2.25 3.53
CA VAL A 30 -8.04 -3.16 2.76
C VAL A 30 -8.33 -2.55 1.39
N VAL A 31 -8.07 -3.33 0.35
CA VAL A 31 -8.39 -3.03 -1.04
C VAL A 31 -9.50 -3.95 -1.50
N LYS A 32 -10.63 -3.37 -1.91
CA LYS A 32 -11.73 -4.12 -2.51
C LYS A 32 -11.76 -3.97 -4.02
N SER A 33 -11.91 -5.08 -4.72
CA SER A 33 -12.13 -5.12 -6.17
C SER A 33 -13.26 -6.10 -6.49
N GLY A 34 -14.48 -5.57 -6.62
CA GLY A 34 -15.68 -6.38 -6.75
C GLY A 34 -15.96 -7.17 -5.48
N LYS A 35 -16.01 -8.51 -5.58
CA LYS A 35 -16.18 -9.43 -4.43
C LYS A 35 -14.86 -9.84 -3.78
N LYS A 36 -13.71 -9.42 -4.33
CA LYS A 36 -12.39 -9.78 -3.81
C LYS A 36 -11.91 -8.70 -2.83
N GLU A 37 -11.35 -9.16 -1.71
CA GLU A 37 -10.65 -8.32 -0.74
C GLU A 37 -9.18 -8.72 -0.73
N ASP A 38 -8.32 -7.73 -0.58
CA ASP A 38 -6.87 -7.85 -0.55
C ASP A 38 -6.30 -6.80 0.41
N PHE A 39 -5.01 -6.87 0.71
CA PHE A 39 -4.34 -5.92 1.61
C PHE A 39 -3.13 -5.29 0.93
N ILE A 40 -2.93 -4.00 1.21
CA ILE A 40 -1.82 -3.23 0.65
C ILE A 40 -1.16 -2.40 1.78
N THR A 41 0.15 -2.27 1.76
CA THR A 41 0.87 -1.38 2.68
C THR A 41 0.82 0.07 2.20
N ALA A 42 1.22 1.02 3.06
CA ALA A 42 1.34 2.42 2.65
C ALA A 42 2.45 2.61 1.61
N GLU A 43 3.55 1.88 1.75
CA GLU A 43 4.69 1.87 0.83
C GLU A 43 4.24 1.40 -0.56
N GLU A 44 3.54 0.27 -0.65
CA GLU A 44 3.02 -0.26 -1.91
C GLU A 44 2.07 0.73 -2.62
N ILE A 45 1.27 1.49 -1.86
CA ILE A 45 0.42 2.56 -2.43
C ILE A 45 1.28 3.67 -3.04
N VAL A 46 2.29 4.15 -2.31
CA VAL A 46 3.17 5.22 -2.76
C VAL A 46 3.99 4.75 -3.98
N GLU A 47 4.50 3.52 -3.96
CA GLU A 47 5.20 2.92 -5.11
C GLU A 47 4.30 2.84 -6.34
N ASP A 48 3.03 2.43 -6.21
CA ASP A 48 2.07 2.41 -7.33
C ASP A 48 1.76 3.81 -7.88
N LEU A 49 1.72 4.83 -7.01
CA LEU A 49 1.44 6.21 -7.40
C LEU A 49 2.62 6.89 -8.12
N TYR A 50 3.85 6.67 -7.63
CA TYR A 50 5.04 7.37 -8.12
C TYR A 50 5.91 6.52 -9.06
N GLY A 51 5.65 5.21 -9.18
CA GLY A 51 6.35 4.29 -10.06
C GLY A 51 7.82 4.08 -9.71
N LYS A 52 8.20 4.31 -8.45
CA LYS A 52 9.56 4.20 -7.94
C LYS A 52 9.55 3.51 -6.57
N PRO A 53 10.57 2.71 -6.22
CA PRO A 53 10.70 2.12 -4.90
C PRO A 53 10.72 3.19 -3.80
N VAL A 54 10.07 2.90 -2.67
CA VAL A 54 10.02 3.78 -1.50
C VAL A 54 11.07 3.33 -0.50
N ASP A 55 11.96 4.25 -0.13
CA ASP A 55 12.94 4.02 0.94
C ASP A 55 12.32 4.27 2.33
N HIS A 56 11.68 5.42 2.51
CA HIS A 56 10.97 5.77 3.74
C HIS A 56 9.80 6.74 3.47
N ILE A 57 8.79 6.74 4.34
CA ILE A 57 7.65 7.66 4.28
C ILE A 57 7.76 8.66 5.44
N VAL A 58 7.72 9.96 5.12
CA VAL A 58 7.70 11.03 6.13
C VAL A 58 6.29 11.58 6.28
N PHE A 59 5.69 11.39 7.45
CA PHE A 59 4.41 12.02 7.79
C PHE A 59 4.68 13.42 8.30
N LYS A 60 4.17 14.43 7.60
CA LYS A 60 4.16 15.81 8.11
C LYS A 60 2.93 15.98 8.98
N GLU A 61 3.14 16.28 10.26
CA GLU A 61 2.06 16.64 11.16
C GLU A 61 1.44 17.97 10.69
N VAL A 62 0.21 17.93 10.20
CA VAL A 62 -0.52 19.15 9.86
C VAL A 62 -1.16 19.64 11.15
N VAL A 63 -0.45 20.52 11.85
CA VAL A 63 -1.02 21.26 12.97
C VAL A 63 -1.99 22.28 12.39
N SER A 64 -3.27 21.94 12.33
CA SER A 64 -4.34 22.88 12.03
C SER A 64 -4.50 23.82 13.23
N PHE A 65 -4.08 25.08 13.07
CA PHE A 65 -4.38 26.18 13.99
C PHE A 65 -5.79 26.72 13.76
#